data_AF-A0A529LNG3-F1
#
_entry.id   AF-A0A529LNG3-F1
#
_cell.length_a   1.000
_cell.length_b   1.000
_cell.length_c   1.000
_cell.angle_alpha   90.00
_cell.angle_beta   90.00
_cell.angle_gamma   90.00
#
_symmetry.space_group_name_H-M   'P 1'
#
loop_
_entity.id
_entity.type
_entity.pdbx_description
1 polymer ?
#
loop_
_entity_poly.entity_id
_entity_poly.type
_entity_poly.pdbx_seq_one_letter_code
_entity_poly.pdbx_strand_id
1 'polypeptide(L)' 'GIDALKAIIETRMAGELEDLTVTIEPAQFGLVDWLYRNGDVVSRSDNDDGSATISLKATQSAREEIESRLRRKNNG' A
#
# COMPACT_ATOMS: atom_id res chain seq x y z
N GLY A 1 31.32 -7.53 4.01
CA GLY A 1 30.86 -8.92 4.15
C GLY A 1 29.40 -9.01 3.71
N ILE A 2 28.94 -10.21 3.36
CA ILE A 2 27.54 -10.45 2.95
C ILE A 2 26.55 -9.94 4.00
N ASP A 3 26.90 -9.99 5.29
CA ASP A 3 26.09 -9.42 6.38
C ASP A 3 25.86 -7.91 6.29
N ALA A 4 26.85 -7.14 5.82
CA ALA A 4 26.69 -5.71 5.61
C ALA A 4 25.78 -5.42 4.42
N LEU A 5 25.84 -6.25 3.37
CA LEU A 5 24.93 -6.17 2.23
C LEU A 5 23.51 -6.56 2.62
N LYS A 6 23.35 -7.62 3.43
CA LYS A 6 22.08 -8.06 3.99
C LYS A 6 21.47 -6.96 4.87
N ALA A 7 22.25 -6.34 5.76
CA ALA A 7 21.80 -5.23 6.61
C ALA A 7 21.41 -3.98 5.81
N ILE A 8 22.14 -3.64 4.74
CA ILE A 8 21.78 -2.52 3.84
C ILE A 8 20.50 -2.86 3.06
N ILE A 9 20.35 -4.11 2.62
CA ILE A 9 19.12 -4.57 1.96
C ILE A 9 17.96 -4.54 2.97
N GLU A 10 18.12 -5.05 4.18
CA GLU A 10 17.10 -5.02 5.24
C GLU A 10 16.75 -3.59 5.65
N THR A 11 17.71 -2.68 5.73
CA THR A 11 17.50 -1.25 6.02
C THR A 11 16.80 -0.52 4.87
N ARG A 12 17.12 -0.87 3.62
CA ARG A 12 16.46 -0.34 2.41
C ARG A 12 15.06 -0.92 2.21
N MET A 13 14.86 -2.19 2.57
CA MET A 13 13.58 -2.90 2.48
C MET A 13 12.64 -2.53 3.62
N ALA A 14 13.17 -2.24 4.80
CA ALA A 14 12.46 -1.68 5.94
C ALA A 14 12.58 -0.15 5.97
N GLY A 15 12.52 0.50 4.80
CA GLY A 15 12.36 1.96 4.74
C GLY A 15 11.21 2.38 5.64
N GLU A 16 11.38 3.50 6.34
CA GLU A 16 10.46 3.95 7.39
C GLU A 16 8.99 3.77 6.96
N LEU A 17 8.22 3.10 7.81
CA LEU A 17 6.81 2.85 7.56
C LEU A 17 6.06 4.16 7.75
N GLU A 18 5.59 4.74 6.65
CA GLU A 18 4.83 5.97 6.65
C GLU A 18 3.33 5.68 6.61
N ASP A 19 2.55 6.52 7.28
CA ASP A 19 1.10 6.47 7.24
C ASP A 19 0.57 6.90 5.86
N LEU A 20 -0.30 6.06 5.30
CA LEU A 20 -0.96 6.27 4.02
C LEU A 20 -2.46 6.00 4.19
N THR A 21 -3.28 6.86 3.59
CA THR A 21 -4.73 6.65 3.50
C THR A 21 -5.14 6.67 2.04
N VAL A 22 -5.86 5.64 1.61
CA VAL A 22 -6.35 5.48 0.24
C VAL A 22 -7.85 5.20 0.24
N THR A 23 -8.55 5.74 -0.76
CA THR A 23 -9.95 5.41 -1.02
C THR A 23 -10.01 4.50 -2.24
N ILE A 24 -10.68 3.37 -2.09
CA ILE A 24 -10.82 2.32 -3.10
C ILE A 24 -12.26 2.33 -3.61
N GLU A 25 -12.44 2.66 -4.87
CA GLU A 25 -13.74 2.64 -5.53
C GLU A 25 -14.24 1.19 -5.74
N PRO A 26 -15.56 0.97 -5.96
CA PRO A 26 -16.11 -0.36 -6.20
C PRO A 26 -15.41 -1.15 -7.32
N ALA A 27 -15.08 -0.46 -8.43
CA ALA A 27 -14.34 -1.05 -9.54
C ALA A 27 -12.91 -1.49 -9.14
N GLN A 28 -12.37 -0.89 -8.09
CA GLN A 28 -11.00 -1.09 -7.63
C GLN A 28 -10.84 -2.19 -6.58
N PHE A 29 -11.92 -2.76 -6.02
CA PHE A 29 -11.87 -3.75 -4.92
C PHE A 29 -10.92 -4.93 -5.13
N GLY A 30 -10.66 -5.36 -6.37
CA GLY A 30 -9.63 -6.37 -6.66
C GLY A 30 -8.21 -5.99 -6.22
N LEU A 31 -7.94 -4.73 -5.86
CA LEU A 31 -6.66 -4.27 -5.31
C LEU A 31 -6.55 -4.45 -3.78
N VAL A 32 -7.66 -4.72 -3.08
CA VAL A 32 -7.67 -4.80 -1.61
C VAL A 32 -6.78 -5.91 -1.08
N ASP A 33 -6.82 -7.12 -1.66
CA ASP A 33 -5.91 -8.22 -1.28
C ASP A 33 -4.43 -7.78 -1.39
N TRP A 34 -4.10 -7.03 -2.43
CA TRP A 34 -2.74 -6.55 -2.62
C TRP A 34 -2.34 -5.50 -1.59
N LEU A 35 -3.25 -4.60 -1.17
CA LEU A 35 -3.01 -3.64 -0.08
C LEU A 35 -2.71 -4.35 1.24
N TYR A 36 -3.47 -5.40 1.59
CA TYR A 36 -3.21 -6.20 2.79
C TYR A 36 -1.88 -6.98 2.75
N ARG A 37 -1.36 -7.28 1.56
CA ARG A 37 -0.08 -7.99 1.39
C ARG A 37 1.13 -7.08 1.36
N ASN A 38 0.96 -5.80 0.99
CA ASN A 38 2.06 -4.86 0.73
C ASN A 38 2.05 -3.64 1.64
N GLY A 39 1.11 -3.59 2.58
CA GLY A 39 1.04 -2.60 3.64
C GLY A 39 0.48 -3.20 4.91
N ASP A 40 0.77 -2.55 6.03
CA ASP A 40 0.23 -2.87 7.34
C ASP A 40 -1.08 -2.10 7.52
N VAL A 41 -2.22 -2.75 7.28
CA VAL A 41 -3.54 -2.10 7.37
C VAL A 41 -3.89 -1.80 8.82
N VAL A 42 -4.05 -0.51 9.13
CA VAL A 42 -4.41 0.00 10.45
C VAL A 42 -5.93 0.03 10.61
N SER A 43 -6.64 0.48 9.58
CA SER A 43 -8.10 0.53 9.61
C SER A 43 -8.70 0.46 8.20
N ARG A 44 -9.96 0.03 8.15
CA ARG A 44 -10.81 0.11 6.98
C ARG A 44 -12.17 0.66 7.41
N SER A 45 -12.69 1.59 6.63
CA SER A 45 -14.06 2.08 6.74
C SER A 45 -14.73 1.94 5.39
N ASP A 46 -15.85 1.23 5.33
CA ASP A 46 -16.70 1.20 4.15
C ASP A 46 -17.55 2.48 4.11
N ASN A 47 -17.68 3.07 2.92
CA ASN A 47 -18.40 4.32 2.68
C ASN A 47 -19.79 4.03 2.09
N ASP A 48 -20.72 4.98 2.23
CA ASP A 48 -22.12 4.82 1.81
C ASP A 48 -22.28 4.70 0.28
N ASP A 49 -21.29 5.21 -0.48
CA ASP A 49 -21.21 5.10 -1.94
C ASP A 49 -20.66 3.75 -2.44
N GLY A 50 -20.39 2.83 -1.51
CA GLY A 50 -19.82 1.51 -1.79
C GLY A 50 -18.30 1.50 -1.96
N SER A 51 -17.62 2.65 -1.86
CA SER A 51 -16.15 2.69 -1.77
C SER A 51 -15.68 2.27 -0.37
N ALA A 52 -14.37 2.05 -0.21
CA ALA A 52 -13.77 1.79 1.09
C ALA A 52 -12.52 2.66 1.30
N THR A 53 -12.43 3.32 2.44
CA THR A 53 -11.25 4.05 2.88
C THR A 53 -10.37 3.12 3.72
N ILE A 54 -9.10 3.00 3.36
CA ILE A 54 -8.14 2.12 4.05
C ILE A 54 -6.96 2.98 4.51
N SER A 55 -6.69 2.95 5.81
CA SER A 55 -5.46 3.52 6.39
C SER A 55 -4.48 2.39 6.62
N LEU A 56 -3.24 2.56 6.18
CA LEU A 56 -2.19 1.57 6.25
C LEU A 56 -0.84 2.25 6.46
N LYS A 57 0.11 1.50 7.02
CA LYS A 57 1.52 1.88 7.01
C LYS A 57 2.24 1.13 5.90
N ALA A 58 3.03 1.84 5.11
CA ALA A 58 3.75 1.22 4.01
C ALA A 58 5.13 1.88 3.84
N THR A 59 6.07 1.13 3.28
CA THR A 59 7.36 1.71 2.89
C THR A 59 7.13 2.67 1.71
N GLN A 60 8.04 3.61 1.49
CA GLN A 60 7.98 4.52 0.34
C GLN A 60 7.80 3.77 -0.99
N SER A 61 8.55 2.69 -1.22
CA SER A 61 8.44 1.91 -2.45
C SER A 61 7.09 1.20 -2.60
N ALA A 62 6.51 0.69 -1.50
CA ALA A 62 5.18 0.11 -1.52
C ALA A 62 4.10 1.16 -1.81
N ARG A 63 4.24 2.37 -1.26
CA ARG A 63 3.37 3.52 -1.56
C ARG A 63 3.40 3.88 -3.05
N GLU A 64 4.57 4.01 -3.65
CA GLU A 64 4.69 4.31 -5.09
C GLU A 64 4.00 3.25 -5.97
N GLU A 65 4.12 1.97 -5.61
CA GLU A 65 3.42 0.86 -6.26
C GLU A 65 1.89 0.95 -6.07
N ILE A 66 1.42 1.27 -4.85
CA ILE A 66 0.00 1.49 -4.55
C ILE A 66 -0.57 2.58 -5.46
N GLU A 67 0.08 3.74 -5.51
CA GLU A 67 -0.36 4.88 -6.31
C GLU A 67 -0.37 4.56 -7.81
N SER A 68 0.65 3.85 -8.31
CA SER A 68 0.73 3.41 -9.71
C SER A 68 -0.43 2.49 -10.12
N ARG A 69 -0.80 1.54 -9.24
CA ARG A 69 -1.89 0.59 -9.49
C ARG A 69 -3.25 1.26 -9.46
N LEU A 70 -3.49 2.14 -8.49
CA LEU A 70 -4.72 2.93 -8.41
C LEU A 70 -4.90 3.79 -9.66
N ARG A 71 -3.85 4.49 -10.09
CA ARG A 71 -3.88 5.32 -11.30
C ARG A 71 -4.16 4.52 -12.58
N ARG A 72 -3.59 3.33 -12.73
CA ARG A 72 -3.89 2.47 -13.90
C ARG A 72 -5.35 2.05 -13.93
N LYS A 73 -5.94 1.75 -12.78
CA LYS A 73 -7.31 1.26 -12.69
C LYS A 73 -8.37 2.36 -12.88
N ASN A 74 -7.98 3.62 -12.72
CA ASN A 74 -8.84 4.78 -13.03
C ASN A 74 -8.89 5.13 -14.53
N ASN A 75 -7.95 4.62 -15.33
CA ASN A 75 -7.88 4.88 -16.77
C ASN A 75 -8.41 3.73 -17.63
N GLY A 76 -9.08 2.74 -17.02
CA GLY A 76 -9.60 1.54 -17.67
C GLY A 76 -11.12 1.50 -17.72
#